data_AF-B2KC34-F1
#
_entry.id   AF-B2KC34-F1
#
_cell.length_a   1.000
_cell.length_b   1.000
_cell.length_c   1.000
_cell.angle_alpha   90.00
_cell.angle_beta   90.00
_cell.angle_gamma   90.00
#
_symmetry.space_group_name_H-M   'P 1'
#
loop_
_entity.id
_entity.type
_entity.pdbx_description
1 polymer ?
#
loop_
_entity_poly.entity_id
_entity_poly.type
_entity_poly.pdbx_seq_one_letter_code
_entity_poly.pdbx_strand_id
1 'polypeptide(L)'
;MKKGFTLIELLVVVLIIGILAAIALPQYNMAVEKSRATEALIWMRAAADAEERFFLSTGSYTTDWESLDISAPISKKYEISLDNSTYNIRVKNKDGKAYHLRYFMENISQNSYPSRILCLHPVDDDTYKKLCLSLGGKNPHVYKHMSGTQMAYYLN
;
A
#
# COMPACT_ATOMS: atom_id res chain seq x y z
N MET A 1 -3.14 29.34 50.79
CA MET A 1 -1.84 29.00 50.16
C MET A 1 -2.12 28.10 48.97
N LYS A 2 -1.77 28.51 47.74
CA LYS A 2 -1.90 27.63 46.55
C LYS A 2 -0.77 26.59 46.61
N LYS A 3 -1.11 25.30 46.65
CA LYS A 3 -0.12 24.22 46.48
C LYS A 3 0.43 24.30 45.05
N GLY A 4 1.72 24.57 44.92
CA GLY A 4 2.43 24.49 43.65
C GLY A 4 2.85 23.06 43.35
N PHE A 5 2.92 22.70 42.06
CA PHE A 5 3.53 21.45 41.60
C PHE A 5 5.02 21.44 41.91
N THR A 6 5.56 20.28 42.28
CA THR A 6 7.01 20.12 42.47
C THR A 6 7.71 19.83 41.14
N LEU A 7 8.96 20.26 41.01
CA LEU A 7 9.78 19.96 39.83
C LEU A 7 10.01 18.45 39.66
N ILE A 8 10.10 17.71 40.77
CA ILE A 8 10.30 16.26 40.74
C ILE A 8 9.05 15.51 40.24
N GLU A 9 7.85 15.97 40.61
CA GLU A 9 6.60 15.41 40.07
C GLU A 9 6.54 15.57 38.56
N LEU A 10 6.91 16.74 38.04
CA LEU A 10 6.90 17.00 36.60
C LEU A 10 7.95 16.17 35.86
N LEU A 11 9.13 15.96 36.47
CA LEU A 11 10.21 15.15 35.89
C LEU A 11 9.79 13.68 35.74
N VAL A 12 9.20 13.08 36.78
CA VAL A 12 8.72 11.69 36.72
C VAL A 12 7.61 11.53 35.67
N VAL A 13 6.71 12.51 35.56
CA VAL A 13 5.64 12.48 34.54
C VAL A 13 6.22 12.50 33.13
N VAL A 14 7.17 13.40 32.83
CA VAL A 14 7.81 13.47 31.52
C VAL A 14 8.59 12.20 31.21
N LEU A 15 9.26 11.61 32.21
CA LEU A 15 9.96 10.34 32.06
C LEU A 15 9.01 9.20 31.67
N ILE A 16 7.86 9.08 32.35
CA ILE A 16 6.85 8.06 32.03
C ILE A 16 6.29 8.29 30.62
N ILE A 17 5.95 9.53 30.26
CA ILE A 17 5.43 9.86 28.92
C ILE A 17 6.49 9.54 27.85
N GLY A 18 7.76 9.81 28.11
CA GLY A 18 8.87 9.49 27.19
C GLY A 18 8.99 7.99 26.90
N ILE A 19 8.88 7.15 27.94
CA ILE A 19 8.91 5.68 27.79
C ILE A 19 7.70 5.19 26.97
N LEU A 20 6.50 5.69 27.29
CA LEU A 20 5.28 5.30 26.57
C LEU A 20 5.34 5.74 25.10
N ALA A 21 5.81 6.95 24.82
CA ALA A 21 5.92 7.48 23.46
C ALA A 21 6.92 6.68 22.61
N ALA A 22 8.04 6.24 23.18
CA ALA A 22 9.05 5.45 22.47
C ALA A 22 8.50 4.13 21.92
N ILE A 23 7.57 3.49 22.64
CA ILE A 23 6.92 2.24 22.22
C ILE A 23 5.72 2.53 21.31
N ALA A 24 4.93 3.54 21.64
CA ALA A 24 3.67 3.83 20.95
C ALA A 24 3.87 4.40 19.53
N LEU A 25 4.87 5.27 19.31
CA LEU A 25 5.09 5.92 18.02
C LEU A 25 5.36 4.96 16.85
N PRO A 26 6.29 3.98 16.94
CA PRO A 26 6.52 3.04 15.83
C PRO A 26 5.29 2.17 15.55
N GLN A 27 4.55 1.76 16.59
CA GLN A 27 3.31 1.00 16.44
C GLN A 27 2.22 1.82 15.75
N TYR A 28 2.05 3.08 16.16
CA TYR A 28 1.12 4.01 15.55
C TYR A 28 1.43 4.25 14.06
N ASN A 29 2.70 4.48 13.72
CA ASN A 29 3.11 4.66 12.34
C ASN A 29 2.80 3.43 11.48
N MET A 30 3.07 2.22 11.98
CA MET A 30 2.72 0.98 11.27
C MET A 30 1.19 0.84 11.08
N ALA A 31 0.39 1.20 12.08
CA ALA A 31 -1.06 1.16 11.98
C ALA A 31 -1.59 2.13 10.91
N VAL A 32 -1.05 3.34 10.85
CA VAL A 32 -1.38 4.33 9.81
C VAL A 32 -0.99 3.81 8.42
N GLU A 33 0.19 3.22 8.27
CA GLU A 33 0.62 2.65 6.99
C GLU A 33 -0.24 1.47 6.56
N LYS A 34 -0.64 0.60 7.49
CA LYS A 34 -1.60 -0.48 7.22
C LYS A 34 -2.95 0.05 6.78
N SER A 35 -3.45 1.11 7.40
CA SER A 35 -4.70 1.77 6.99
C SER A 35 -4.58 2.30 5.55
N ARG A 36 -3.48 2.98 5.22
CA ARG A 36 -3.24 3.49 3.86
C ARG A 36 -3.14 2.38 2.83
N ALA A 37 -2.49 1.27 3.18
CA ALA A 37 -2.32 0.11 2.30
C ALA A 37 -3.64 -0.58 2.03
N THR A 38 -4.46 -0.71 3.07
CA THR A 38 -5.80 -1.30 2.99
C THR A 38 -6.71 -0.44 2.11
N GLU A 39 -6.65 0.89 2.26
CA GLU A 39 -7.37 1.82 1.39
C GLU A 39 -6.94 1.65 -0.07
N ALA A 40 -5.64 1.68 -0.35
CA ALA A 40 -5.11 1.46 -1.69
C ALA A 40 -5.52 0.10 -2.28
N LEU A 41 -5.59 -0.94 -1.45
CA LEU A 41 -6.01 -2.28 -1.85
C LEU A 41 -7.51 -2.33 -2.19
N ILE A 42 -8.36 -1.64 -1.44
CA ILE A 42 -9.79 -1.51 -1.75
C ILE A 42 -9.97 -0.85 -3.12
N TRP A 43 -9.23 0.24 -3.38
CA TRP A 43 -9.26 0.90 -4.68
C TRP A 43 -8.77 0.02 -5.82
N MET A 44 -7.71 -0.75 -5.57
CA MET A 44 -7.19 -1.68 -6.57
C MET A 44 -8.19 -2.81 -6.89
N ARG A 45 -8.94 -3.31 -5.89
CA ARG A 45 -10.03 -4.25 -6.13
C ARG A 45 -11.18 -3.61 -6.91
N ALA A 46 -11.55 -2.37 -6.58
CA ALA A 46 -12.56 -1.64 -7.33
C ALA A 46 -12.17 -1.44 -8.80
N ALA A 47 -10.88 -1.15 -9.06
CA ALA A 47 -10.32 -1.09 -10.41
C ALA A 47 -10.37 -2.44 -11.13
N ALA A 48 -9.97 -3.53 -10.47
CA ALA A 48 -10.07 -4.87 -11.03
C ALA A 48 -11.52 -5.25 -11.39
N ASP A 49 -12.47 -4.97 -10.49
CA ASP A 49 -13.89 -5.23 -10.73
C ASP A 49 -14.45 -4.38 -11.87
N ALA A 50 -14.00 -3.13 -12.01
CA ALA A 50 -14.42 -2.24 -13.08
C ALA A 50 -13.87 -2.70 -14.44
N GLU A 51 -12.62 -3.15 -14.48
CA GLU A 51 -11.99 -3.76 -15.66
C GLU A 51 -12.74 -5.02 -16.11
N GLU A 52 -13.11 -5.89 -15.18
CA GLU A 52 -13.89 -7.09 -15.51
C GLU A 52 -15.26 -6.71 -16.11
N ARG A 53 -15.95 -5.72 -15.53
CA ARG A 53 -17.21 -5.21 -16.10
C ARG A 53 -17.02 -4.62 -17.50
N PHE A 54 -15.94 -3.88 -17.71
CA PHE A 54 -15.63 -3.31 -19.00
C PHE A 54 -15.38 -4.42 -20.03
N PHE A 55 -14.55 -5.42 -19.69
CA PHE A 55 -14.28 -6.58 -20.53
C PHE A 55 -15.55 -7.36 -20.91
N LEU A 56 -16.46 -7.59 -19.95
CA LEU A 56 -17.74 -8.24 -20.22
C LEU A 56 -18.63 -7.45 -21.20
N SER A 57 -18.44 -6.13 -21.29
CA SER A 57 -19.23 -5.25 -22.17
C SER A 57 -18.60 -5.04 -23.56
N THR A 58 -17.26 -4.94 -23.64
CA THR A 58 -16.52 -4.56 -24.86
C THR A 58 -15.68 -5.69 -25.45
N GLY A 59 -15.47 -6.77 -24.70
CA GLY A 59 -14.61 -7.90 -25.08
C GLY A 59 -13.11 -7.60 -24.96
N SER A 60 -12.71 -6.49 -24.34
CA SER A 60 -11.30 -6.12 -24.13
C SER A 60 -11.14 -5.30 -22.86
N TYR A 61 -9.97 -5.36 -22.24
CA TYR A 61 -9.61 -4.49 -21.11
C TYR A 61 -9.19 -3.10 -21.61
N THR A 62 -9.23 -2.09 -20.73
CA THR A 62 -8.96 -0.69 -21.10
C THR A 62 -7.76 -0.11 -20.37
N THR A 63 -6.94 0.67 -21.06
CA THR A 63 -5.83 1.40 -20.40
C THR A 63 -6.25 2.76 -19.87
N ASP A 64 -7.52 3.14 -20.08
CA ASP A 64 -8.02 4.48 -19.82
C ASP A 64 -8.89 4.49 -18.57
N TRP A 65 -8.41 5.12 -17.49
CA TRP A 65 -9.15 5.20 -16.21
C TRP A 65 -10.55 5.77 -16.38
N GLU A 66 -10.74 6.75 -17.27
CA GLU A 66 -12.04 7.42 -17.49
C GLU A 66 -13.10 6.48 -18.10
N SER A 67 -12.67 5.41 -18.75
CA SER A 67 -13.58 4.38 -19.26
C SER A 67 -14.03 3.40 -18.18
N LEU A 68 -13.40 3.42 -17.01
CA LEU A 68 -13.85 2.71 -15.83
C LEU A 68 -14.81 3.57 -15.02
N ASP A 69 -15.97 3.01 -14.68
CA ASP A 69 -16.98 3.66 -13.85
C ASP A 69 -16.59 3.69 -12.35
N ILE A 70 -15.41 4.24 -12.06
CA ILE A 70 -14.84 4.40 -10.72
C ILE A 70 -14.09 5.74 -10.61
N SER A 71 -14.25 6.41 -9.47
CA SER A 71 -13.45 7.59 -9.16
C SER A 71 -12.09 7.18 -8.61
N ALA A 72 -10.99 7.65 -9.22
CA ALA A 72 -9.66 7.45 -8.65
C ALA A 72 -9.54 8.11 -7.26
N PRO A 73 -8.83 7.49 -6.30
CA PRO A 73 -8.44 8.14 -5.06
C PRO A 73 -7.33 9.16 -5.33
N ILE A 74 -7.69 10.33 -5.87
CA ILE A 74 -6.74 11.41 -6.10
C ILE A 74 -6.44 12.05 -4.73
N SER A 75 -5.39 11.60 -4.06
CA SER A 75 -4.88 12.22 -2.83
C SER A 75 -3.36 12.38 -2.89
N LYS A 76 -2.80 13.38 -2.22
CA LYS A 76 -1.33 13.57 -2.14
C LYS A 76 -0.56 12.36 -1.58
N LYS A 77 -1.27 11.40 -0.95
CA LYS A 77 -0.70 10.18 -0.35
C LYS A 77 -0.52 9.05 -1.37
N TYR A 78 -1.28 9.08 -2.46
CA TYR A 78 -1.33 8.04 -3.48
C TYR A 78 -0.87 8.61 -4.81
N GLU A 79 0.01 7.89 -5.48
CA GLU A 79 0.37 8.13 -6.87
C GLU A 79 -0.13 6.93 -7.67
N ILE A 80 -1.10 7.20 -8.54
CA ILE A 80 -1.66 6.19 -9.43
C ILE A 80 -0.92 6.32 -10.76
N SER A 81 -0.39 5.22 -11.26
CA SER A 81 0.20 5.16 -12.59
C SER A 81 -0.43 4.00 -13.37
N LEU A 82 -0.82 4.29 -14.60
CA LEU A 82 -1.35 3.32 -15.56
C LEU A 82 -0.30 3.12 -16.64
N ASP A 83 0.03 1.87 -16.91
CA ASP A 83 0.79 1.46 -18.08
C ASP A 83 -0.09 0.52 -18.91
N ASN A 84 0.23 0.28 -20.19
CA ASN A 84 -0.58 -0.48 -21.17
C ASN A 84 -1.06 -1.89 -20.76
N SER A 85 -0.66 -2.40 -19.59
CA SER A 85 -1.05 -3.72 -19.07
C SER A 85 -1.18 -3.78 -17.55
N THR A 86 -0.98 -2.66 -16.83
CA THR A 86 -0.97 -2.68 -15.36
C THR A 86 -1.50 -1.39 -14.74
N TYR A 87 -2.38 -1.57 -13.75
CA TYR A 87 -2.73 -0.53 -12.80
C TYR A 87 -1.76 -0.58 -11.62
N ASN A 88 -1.19 0.57 -11.27
CA ASN A 88 -0.27 0.69 -10.15
C ASN A 88 -0.76 1.79 -9.20
N ILE A 89 -0.81 1.47 -7.91
CA ILE A 89 -1.00 2.47 -6.86
C ILE A 89 0.26 2.45 -5.99
N ARG A 90 1.08 3.49 -6.13
CA ARG A 90 2.19 3.79 -5.23
C ARG A 90 1.66 4.53 -4.03
N VAL A 91 1.90 3.99 -2.84
CA VAL A 91 1.64 4.71 -1.60
C VAL A 91 2.92 5.40 -1.17
N LYS A 92 2.95 6.74 -1.21
CA LYS A 92 4.11 7.54 -0.83
C LYS A 92 4.08 7.78 0.68
N ASN A 93 5.17 7.41 1.37
CA ASN A 93 5.39 7.84 2.74
C ASN A 93 6.18 9.16 2.77
N LYS A 94 6.03 9.93 3.86
CA LYS A 94 6.78 11.16 4.14
C LYS A 94 8.30 10.94 4.20
N ASP A 95 8.72 9.72 4.53
CA ASP A 95 10.13 9.35 4.69
C ASP A 95 10.81 8.96 3.36
N GLY A 96 10.14 9.15 2.21
CA GLY A 96 10.65 8.77 0.88
C GLY A 96 10.58 7.26 0.58
N LYS A 97 10.31 6.44 1.59
CA LYS A 97 9.99 5.02 1.44
C LYS A 97 8.60 4.84 0.82
N ALA A 98 8.45 3.87 -0.09
CA ALA A 98 7.19 3.58 -0.75
C ALA A 98 7.05 2.08 -0.98
N TYR A 99 5.81 1.60 -0.92
CA TYR A 99 5.40 0.31 -1.45
C TYR A 99 4.35 0.55 -2.52
N HIS A 100 4.15 -0.45 -3.36
CA HIS A 100 3.26 -0.35 -4.50
C HIS A 100 2.32 -1.55 -4.51
N LEU A 101 1.06 -1.27 -4.78
CA LEU A 101 0.11 -2.29 -5.19
C LEU A 101 0.05 -2.29 -6.71
N ARG A 102 0.12 -3.46 -7.32
CA ARG A 102 0.07 -3.63 -8.78
C ARG A 102 -0.99 -4.64 -9.14
N TYR A 103 -1.83 -4.28 -10.08
CA TYR A 103 -2.82 -5.15 -10.70
C TYR A 103 -2.46 -5.35 -12.17
N PHE A 104 -2.44 -6.60 -12.62
CA PHE A 104 -2.16 -6.95 -14.01
C PHE A 104 -3.47 -7.25 -14.72
N MET A 105 -3.60 -6.69 -15.92
CA MET A 105 -4.69 -6.94 -16.84
C MET A 105 -4.26 -8.06 -17.78
N GLU A 106 -5.12 -9.02 -18.07
CA GLU A 106 -4.73 -10.18 -18.87
C GLU A 106 -4.67 -9.82 -20.37
N ASN A 107 -3.47 -9.58 -20.93
CA ASN A 107 -3.05 -9.97 -22.30
C ASN A 107 -1.61 -9.53 -22.63
N ILE A 108 -0.63 -10.45 -22.68
CA ILE A 108 0.52 -10.32 -23.62
C ILE A 108 1.05 -11.71 -23.96
N SER A 109 0.32 -12.44 -24.80
CA SER A 109 0.80 -13.59 -25.60
C SER A 109 1.55 -14.79 -24.96
N GLN A 110 1.91 -14.85 -23.67
CA GLN A 110 2.70 -15.99 -23.15
C GLN A 110 2.83 -16.20 -21.62
N ASN A 111 1.87 -15.80 -20.78
CA ASN A 111 1.56 -16.47 -19.49
C ASN A 111 0.46 -15.72 -18.72
N SER A 112 -0.74 -16.29 -18.72
CA SER A 112 -1.92 -15.85 -17.97
C SER A 112 -1.58 -15.54 -16.50
N TYR A 113 -1.51 -14.26 -16.17
CA TYR A 113 -1.66 -13.82 -14.79
C TYR A 113 -3.15 -13.63 -14.57
N PRO A 114 -3.82 -14.49 -13.79
CA PRO A 114 -5.19 -14.19 -13.37
C PRO A 114 -5.19 -12.82 -12.70
N SER A 115 -6.29 -12.07 -12.86
CA SER A 115 -6.59 -10.79 -12.21
C SER A 115 -6.23 -10.81 -10.72
N ARG A 116 -4.97 -10.50 -10.41
CA ARG A 116 -4.38 -10.63 -9.06
C ARG A 116 -3.63 -9.37 -8.73
N ILE A 117 -3.80 -8.96 -7.47
CA ILE A 117 -3.15 -7.79 -6.93
C ILE A 117 -1.85 -8.26 -6.28
N LEU A 118 -0.74 -7.63 -6.62
CA LEU A 118 0.55 -7.83 -5.99
C LEU A 118 0.83 -6.70 -5.00
N CYS A 119 1.37 -7.05 -3.84
CA CYS A 119 2.05 -6.12 -2.94
C CYS A 119 3.55 -6.19 -3.20
N LEU A 120 4.14 -5.07 -3.63
CA LEU A 120 5.57 -4.98 -3.92
C LEU A 120 6.28 -4.04 -2.96
N HIS A 121 7.47 -4.45 -2.54
CA HIS A 121 8.35 -3.64 -1.70
C HIS A 121 9.84 -3.89 -2.00
N PRO A 122 10.76 -2.98 -1.61
CA PRO A 122 12.19 -3.21 -1.70
C PRO A 122 12.63 -4.47 -0.95
N VAL A 123 13.57 -5.24 -1.51
CA VAL A 123 13.97 -6.57 -0.98
C VAL A 123 14.48 -6.51 0.47
N ASP A 124 15.08 -5.38 0.86
CA ASP A 124 15.73 -5.13 2.13
C ASP A 124 14.82 -4.50 3.21
N ASP A 125 13.53 -4.29 2.94
CA ASP A 125 12.61 -3.65 3.90
C ASP A 125 11.67 -4.64 4.61
N ASP A 126 12.02 -5.03 5.84
CA ASP A 126 11.21 -5.91 6.69
C ASP A 126 9.89 -5.25 7.17
N THR A 127 9.83 -3.92 7.19
CA THR A 127 8.62 -3.16 7.53
C THR A 127 7.52 -3.44 6.52
N TYR A 128 7.87 -3.32 5.23
CA TYR A 128 6.92 -3.54 4.14
C TYR A 128 6.68 -5.01 3.85
N LYS A 129 7.63 -5.89 4.17
CA LYS A 129 7.37 -7.33 4.23
C LYS A 129 6.24 -7.64 5.21
N LYS A 130 6.34 -7.16 6.45
CA LYS A 130 5.28 -7.34 7.47
C LYS A 130 3.97 -6.70 7.02
N LEU A 131 4.03 -5.54 6.38
CA LEU A 131 2.86 -4.87 5.82
C LEU A 131 2.15 -5.75 4.78
N CYS A 132 2.87 -6.22 3.74
CA CYS A 132 2.30 -7.08 2.70
C CYS A 132 1.72 -8.39 3.27
N LEU A 133 2.40 -9.01 4.24
CA LEU A 133 1.86 -10.17 4.96
C LEU A 133 0.58 -9.83 5.73
N SER A 134 0.52 -8.67 6.37
CA SER A 134 -0.66 -8.21 7.13
C SER A 134 -1.87 -7.91 6.25
N LEU A 135 -1.66 -7.69 4.95
CA LEU A 135 -2.71 -7.55 3.93
C LEU A 135 -3.16 -8.88 3.34
N GLY A 136 -2.58 -10.00 3.81
CA GLY A 136 -2.89 -11.34 3.30
C GLY A 136 -1.94 -11.83 2.19
N GLY A 137 -0.78 -11.20 2.03
CA GLY A 137 0.23 -11.57 1.04
C GLY A 137 0.72 -13.01 1.16
N LYS A 138 0.70 -13.74 0.05
CA LYS A 138 1.16 -15.13 -0.07
C LYS A 138 2.14 -15.30 -1.23
N ASN A 139 2.81 -16.46 -1.25
CA ASN A 139 3.73 -16.88 -2.33
C ASN A 139 4.77 -15.80 -2.69
N PRO A 140 5.67 -15.44 -1.75
CA PRO A 140 6.71 -14.45 -2.00
C PRO A 140 7.59 -14.89 -3.17
N HIS A 141 7.84 -13.96 -4.08
CA HIS A 141 8.77 -14.18 -5.19
C HIS A 141 9.51 -12.88 -5.52
N VAL A 142 10.67 -13.04 -6.15
CA VAL A 142 11.46 -11.91 -6.62
C VAL A 142 10.81 -11.37 -7.89
N TYR A 143 10.54 -10.07 -7.90
CA TYR A 143 10.00 -9.35 -9.05
C TYR A 143 11.07 -8.39 -9.58
N LYS A 144 11.43 -8.55 -10.85
CA LYS A 144 12.43 -7.70 -11.50
C LYS A 144 11.72 -6.60 -12.30
N HIS A 145 11.85 -5.36 -11.85
CA HIS A 145 11.31 -4.18 -12.53
C HIS A 145 12.45 -3.39 -13.19
N MET A 146 12.10 -2.52 -14.15
CA MET A 146 13.06 -1.59 -14.78
C MET A 146 13.78 -0.70 -13.76
N SER A 147 13.17 -0.44 -12.60
CA SER A 147 13.72 0.35 -11.50
C SER A 147 14.53 -0.45 -10.46
N GLY A 148 14.67 -1.78 -10.63
CA GLY A 148 15.40 -2.65 -9.71
C GLY A 148 14.62 -3.89 -9.26
N THR A 149 15.22 -4.63 -8.34
CA THR A 149 14.66 -5.87 -7.78
C THR A 149 13.75 -5.57 -6.58
N GLN A 150 12.58 -6.18 -6.55
CA GLN A 150 11.58 -6.05 -5.48
C GLN A 150 11.11 -7.44 -5.02
N MET A 151 10.54 -7.50 -3.83
CA MET A 151 9.79 -8.67 -3.36
C MET A 151 8.31 -8.45 -3.65
N ALA A 152 7.65 -9.45 -4.23
CA ALA A 152 6.24 -9.43 -4.57
C ALA A 152 5.47 -10.53 -3.82
N TYR A 153 4.27 -10.17 -3.35
CA TYR A 153 3.34 -11.06 -2.67
C TYR A 153 1.99 -10.99 -3.36
N TYR A 154 1.36 -12.15 -3.60
CA TYR A 154 0.00 -12.19 -4.11
C TYR A 154 -0.98 -11.86 -2.98
N LEU A 155 -1.82 -10.86 -3.21
CA LEU A 155 -2.95 -10.52 -2.35
C LEU A 155 -4.18 -11.24 -2.87
N ASN A 156 -4.90 -11.89 -1.96
CA ASN A 156 -6.23 -12.45 -2.22
C ASN A 156 -7.30 -11.38 -2.03
#